data_AF-A0A9P0IPC2-F1
#
_entry.id   AF-A0A9P0IPC2-F1
#
_cell.length_a   1.000
_cell.length_b   1.000
_cell.length_c   1.000
_cell.angle_alpha   90.00
_cell.angle_beta   90.00
_cell.angle_gamma   90.00
#
_symmetry.space_group_name_H-M   'P 1'
#
loop_
_entity.id
_entity.type
_entity.pdbx_description
1 polymer ?
#
loop_
_entity_poly.entity_id
_entity_poly.type
_entity_poly.pdbx_seq_one_letter_code
_entity_poly.pdbx_strand_id
1 'polypeptide(L)'
;MFEMKQLATTLMQYKSFKERQECLSESLDHLSFEYPDIYTILYREIKRRELESNDPNKITKWLRNPTQTSYIKLHQSLMMVKNNNMMAKEELMYNLKSMLNQTIENGDNFEVAVKICHLIGKSANLKIFQENLKHLISKVNKLKNAQYYIKKETLTENIWKNNYKNPQIDPFQRFSFQSAQQHSHVWKNVLQPTNIKSAHVQPHFSMECYGYDHLEMIANVNSVTALSNPPTLINLTIINQEMDGAVAKWLHYLKLHKYQWFFNCLSYFEIVSIDEDNIDSFIVKVNTNFITKGAQKKICISTKALRDRSQKLNDLLLTLDLEVTPNELCEIMTYMRDILHYPIPNKNCVVDDQLQQDIVLVMKKLLNQLLEKLSMTHYLVAQSLVGTSINKYLESALLIIGNQTFTKQQIETTLMFAETLKYSVHRIPRNFN
;
A
#
# COMPACT_ATOMS: atom_id res chain seq x y z
N MET A 1 11.69 8.08 -16.23
CA MET A 1 11.17 9.49 -16.27
C MET A 1 10.64 9.86 -17.64
N PHE A 2 11.22 9.33 -18.72
CA PHE A 2 10.72 9.49 -20.10
C PHE A 2 9.29 8.96 -20.26
N GLU A 3 8.98 7.86 -19.58
CA GLU A 3 7.70 7.14 -19.59
C GLU A 3 6.55 7.98 -19.01
N MET A 4 6.80 8.71 -17.90
CA MET A 4 5.81 9.61 -17.29
C MET A 4 5.53 10.83 -18.18
N LYS A 5 6.54 11.34 -18.86
CA LYS A 5 6.38 12.43 -19.82
C LYS A 5 5.60 11.97 -21.06
N GLN A 6 5.85 10.73 -21.50
CA GLN A 6 5.10 10.11 -22.58
C GLN A 6 3.64 9.88 -22.19
N LEU A 7 3.37 9.32 -21.01
CA LEU A 7 2.01 9.17 -20.48
C LEU A 7 1.27 10.52 -20.41
N ALA A 8 1.92 11.55 -19.85
CA ALA A 8 1.34 12.89 -19.79
C ALA A 8 1.05 13.45 -21.20
N THR A 9 1.93 13.20 -22.17
CA THR A 9 1.74 13.65 -23.56
C THR A 9 0.59 12.91 -24.23
N THR A 10 0.51 11.58 -24.05
CA THR A 10 -0.58 10.73 -24.55
C THR A 10 -1.92 11.15 -23.96
N LEU A 11 -2.00 11.40 -22.64
CA LEU A 11 -3.22 11.88 -22.01
C LEU A 11 -3.68 13.24 -22.54
N MET A 12 -2.73 14.12 -22.91
CA MET A 12 -3.06 15.44 -23.47
C MET A 12 -3.53 15.40 -24.93
N GLN A 13 -3.39 14.26 -25.63
CA GLN A 13 -3.89 14.09 -27.00
C GLN A 13 -5.40 13.79 -27.06
N TYR A 14 -5.98 13.23 -25.99
CA TYR A 14 -7.41 12.95 -25.91
C TYR A 14 -8.23 14.21 -25.63
N LYS A 15 -9.29 14.41 -26.42
CA LYS A 15 -10.09 15.65 -26.38
C LYS A 15 -11.14 15.63 -25.26
N SER A 16 -11.75 14.48 -24.97
CA SER A 16 -12.75 14.38 -23.92
C SER A 16 -12.13 14.08 -22.54
N PHE A 17 -12.89 14.38 -21.49
CA PHE A 17 -12.50 13.99 -20.12
C PHE A 17 -12.62 12.47 -19.93
N LYS A 18 -13.64 11.85 -20.54
CA LYS A 18 -13.93 10.42 -20.42
C LYS A 18 -12.81 9.57 -21.01
N GLU A 19 -12.38 9.87 -22.24
CA GLU A 19 -11.27 9.15 -22.89
C GLU A 19 -9.96 9.29 -22.11
N ARG A 20 -9.69 10.48 -21.55
CA ARG A 20 -8.52 10.70 -20.69
C ARG A 20 -8.58 9.87 -19.42
N GLN A 21 -9.76 9.73 -18.84
CA GLN A 21 -9.96 8.94 -17.63
C GLN A 21 -9.79 7.45 -17.90
N GLU A 22 -10.34 6.94 -19.01
CA GLU A 22 -10.19 5.55 -19.45
C GLU A 22 -8.73 5.22 -19.75
N CYS A 23 -8.05 6.03 -20.57
CA CYS A 23 -6.63 5.84 -20.87
C CYS A 23 -5.74 5.94 -19.62
N LEU A 24 -6.07 6.85 -18.68
CA LEU A 24 -5.35 6.93 -17.41
C LEU A 24 -5.55 5.66 -16.59
N SER A 25 -6.78 5.13 -16.53
CA SER A 25 -7.08 3.89 -15.80
C SER A 25 -6.29 2.71 -16.38
N GLU A 26 -6.37 2.50 -17.69
CA GLU A 26 -5.63 1.44 -18.39
C GLU A 26 -4.11 1.57 -18.21
N SER A 27 -3.59 2.80 -18.26
CA SER A 27 -2.16 3.06 -18.06
C SER A 27 -1.72 2.81 -16.61
N LEU A 28 -2.57 3.14 -15.63
CA LEU A 28 -2.30 2.85 -14.23
C LEU A 28 -2.32 1.35 -13.95
N ASP A 29 -3.25 0.61 -14.57
CA ASP A 29 -3.32 -0.85 -14.47
C ASP A 29 -2.07 -1.48 -15.07
N HIS A 30 -1.66 -1.06 -16.27
CA HIS A 30 -0.42 -1.50 -16.90
C HIS A 30 0.81 -1.16 -16.04
N LEU A 31 0.89 0.07 -15.50
CA LEU A 31 2.00 0.47 -14.62
C LEU A 31 2.04 -0.36 -13.33
N SER A 32 0.88 -0.67 -12.74
CA SER A 32 0.82 -1.49 -11.52
C SER A 32 1.40 -2.89 -11.72
N PHE A 33 1.37 -3.38 -12.95
CA PHE A 33 1.67 -4.76 -13.29
C PHE A 33 3.08 -4.93 -13.88
N GLU A 34 3.43 -4.13 -14.89
CA GLU A 34 4.72 -4.20 -15.58
C GLU A 34 5.82 -3.41 -14.87
N TYR A 35 5.45 -2.36 -14.12
CA TYR A 35 6.40 -1.47 -13.45
C TYR A 35 5.99 -1.16 -11.99
N PRO A 36 5.89 -2.19 -11.12
CA PRO A 36 5.34 -2.06 -9.77
C PRO A 36 6.11 -1.06 -8.90
N ASP A 37 7.41 -0.88 -9.10
CA ASP A 37 8.20 0.13 -8.40
C ASP A 37 7.77 1.56 -8.76
N ILE A 38 7.55 1.82 -10.05
CA ILE A 38 7.11 3.12 -10.56
C ILE A 38 5.68 3.40 -10.09
N TYR A 39 4.80 2.40 -10.16
CA TYR A 39 3.44 2.49 -9.65
C TYR A 39 3.41 2.76 -8.14
N THR A 40 4.25 2.08 -7.36
CA THR A 40 4.34 2.27 -5.91
C THR A 40 4.77 3.69 -5.56
N ILE A 41 5.75 4.25 -6.28
CA ILE A 41 6.18 5.64 -6.10
C ILE A 41 5.04 6.61 -6.44
N LEU A 42 4.37 6.40 -7.57
CA LEU A 42 3.24 7.24 -7.99
C LEU A 42 2.09 7.18 -6.98
N TYR A 43 1.72 5.98 -6.54
CA TYR A 43 0.67 5.75 -5.55
C TYR A 43 1.00 6.42 -4.21
N ARG A 44 2.23 6.25 -3.72
CA ARG A 44 2.72 6.94 -2.51
C ARG A 44 2.64 8.45 -2.64
N GLU A 45 3.02 8.99 -3.78
CA GLU A 45 2.98 10.43 -4.04
C GLU A 45 1.54 10.97 -4.11
N ILE A 46 0.62 10.23 -4.75
CA ILE A 46 -0.82 10.57 -4.75
C ILE A 46 -1.36 10.55 -3.32
N LYS A 47 -1.07 9.49 -2.55
CA LYS A 47 -1.53 9.37 -1.15
C LYS A 47 -0.96 10.46 -0.25
N ARG A 48 0.31 10.80 -0.42
CA ARG A 48 0.96 11.90 0.30
C ARG A 48 0.26 13.23 -0.01
N ARG A 49 -0.01 13.52 -1.29
CA ARG A 49 -0.74 14.75 -1.68
C ARG A 49 -2.17 14.76 -1.17
N GLU A 50 -2.87 13.63 -1.23
CA GLU A 50 -4.23 13.48 -0.66
C GLU A 50 -4.23 13.80 0.83
N LEU A 51 -3.26 13.28 1.60
CA LEU A 51 -3.11 13.59 3.03
C LEU A 51 -2.88 15.08 3.26
N GLU A 52 -2.01 15.71 2.46
CA GLU A 52 -1.74 17.16 2.57
C GLU A 52 -2.94 18.03 2.23
N SER A 53 -3.72 17.65 1.22
CA SER A 53 -4.95 18.33 0.81
C SER A 53 -6.11 18.15 1.79
N ASN A 54 -5.94 17.31 2.81
CA ASN A 54 -6.92 17.03 3.85
C ASN A 54 -6.40 17.35 5.26
N ASP A 55 -5.24 18.00 5.39
CA ASP A 55 -4.68 18.47 6.66
C ASP A 55 -4.85 20.00 6.75
N PRO A 56 -5.80 20.50 7.58
CA PRO A 56 -6.04 21.94 7.75
C PRO A 56 -4.77 22.72 8.07
N ASN A 57 -3.89 22.18 8.93
CA ASN A 57 -2.67 22.86 9.38
C ASN A 57 -1.66 23.07 8.24
N LYS A 58 -1.65 22.17 7.25
CA LYS A 58 -0.83 22.32 6.05
C LYS A 58 -1.45 23.30 5.07
N ILE A 59 -2.78 23.25 4.90
CA ILE A 59 -3.53 24.15 4.00
C ILE A 59 -3.36 25.61 4.44
N THR A 60 -3.50 25.91 5.74
CA THR A 60 -3.35 27.28 6.29
C THR A 60 -1.97 27.91 5.99
N LYS A 61 -0.94 27.09 5.74
CA LYS A 61 0.43 27.58 5.48
C LYS A 61 0.68 27.97 4.02
N TRP A 62 -0.18 27.59 3.06
CA TRP A 62 0.14 27.74 1.63
C TRP A 62 0.11 29.18 1.11
N LEU A 63 -0.71 30.05 1.69
CA LEU A 63 -0.83 31.46 1.27
C LEU A 63 -0.18 32.45 2.24
N ARG A 64 0.60 31.98 3.23
CA ARG A 64 1.38 32.88 4.08
C ARG A 64 2.44 33.65 3.28
N ASN A 65 2.96 33.06 2.20
CA ASN A 65 3.82 33.69 1.18
C ASN A 65 3.40 33.16 -0.21
N PRO A 66 2.49 33.83 -0.92
CA PRO A 66 1.93 33.30 -2.15
C PRO A 66 2.98 33.26 -3.26
N THR A 67 3.26 32.05 -3.74
CA THR A 67 4.10 31.78 -4.93
C THR A 67 3.23 31.11 -5.99
N GLN A 68 3.67 31.06 -7.24
CA GLN A 68 2.98 30.30 -8.29
C GLN A 68 2.74 28.83 -7.87
N THR A 69 3.68 28.26 -7.10
CA THR A 69 3.56 26.94 -6.46
C THR A 69 2.43 26.83 -5.44
N SER A 70 2.07 27.91 -4.73
CA SER A 70 0.95 27.92 -3.78
C SER A 70 -0.39 27.75 -4.51
N TYR A 71 -0.57 28.38 -5.66
CA TYR A 71 -1.81 28.26 -6.43
C TYR A 71 -1.97 26.91 -7.12
N ILE A 72 -0.86 26.31 -7.56
CA ILE A 72 -0.85 24.92 -8.05
C ILE A 72 -1.31 23.96 -6.93
N LYS A 73 -0.85 24.15 -5.69
CA LYS A 73 -1.29 23.35 -4.53
C LYS A 73 -2.78 23.51 -4.24
N LEU A 74 -3.34 24.72 -4.36
CA LEU A 74 -4.79 24.94 -4.21
C LEU A 74 -5.58 24.20 -5.29
N HIS A 75 -5.15 24.30 -6.56
CA HIS A 75 -5.79 23.60 -7.67
C HIS A 75 -5.74 22.07 -7.47
N GLN A 76 -4.58 21.52 -7.09
CA GLN A 76 -4.42 20.09 -6.80
C GLN A 76 -5.31 19.65 -5.64
N SER A 77 -5.41 20.48 -4.60
CA SER A 77 -6.19 20.14 -3.40
C SER A 77 -7.68 20.11 -3.63
N LEU A 78 -8.19 20.96 -4.53
CA LEU A 78 -9.59 20.88 -4.98
C LEU A 78 -9.93 19.54 -5.63
N MET A 79 -8.95 18.81 -6.16
CA MET A 79 -9.17 17.47 -6.75
C MET A 79 -9.09 16.34 -5.72
N MET A 80 -8.47 16.59 -4.57
CA MET A 80 -8.11 15.56 -3.59
C MET A 80 -8.81 15.72 -2.23
N VAL A 81 -9.48 16.86 -2.00
CA VAL A 81 -10.19 17.13 -0.75
C VAL A 81 -11.37 16.18 -0.57
N LYS A 82 -11.48 15.54 0.60
CA LYS A 82 -12.52 14.57 0.89
C LYS A 82 -13.84 15.25 1.21
N ASN A 83 -14.94 14.63 0.77
CA ASN A 83 -16.28 15.20 0.94
C ASN A 83 -16.69 15.40 2.41
N ASN A 84 -16.21 14.57 3.32
CA ASN A 84 -16.53 14.59 4.74
C ASN A 84 -15.58 15.44 5.60
N ASN A 85 -14.51 16.00 5.03
CA ASN A 85 -13.52 16.77 5.78
C ASN A 85 -13.87 18.27 5.78
N MET A 86 -14.76 18.66 6.68
CA MET A 86 -15.28 20.02 6.77
C MET A 86 -14.18 21.05 7.09
N MET A 87 -13.30 20.73 8.04
CA MET A 87 -12.19 21.62 8.44
C MET A 87 -11.25 21.94 7.28
N ALA A 88 -10.87 20.92 6.49
CA ALA A 88 -10.00 21.14 5.33
C ALA A 88 -10.71 21.96 4.23
N LYS A 89 -12.02 21.74 4.04
CA LYS A 89 -12.83 22.52 3.09
C LYS A 89 -12.94 23.98 3.50
N GLU A 90 -13.11 24.27 4.80
CA GLU A 90 -13.18 25.64 5.33
C GLU A 90 -11.84 26.38 5.12
N GLU A 91 -10.72 25.76 5.47
CA GLU A 91 -9.39 26.34 5.24
C GLU A 91 -9.11 26.55 3.75
N LEU A 92 -9.51 25.59 2.90
CA LEU A 92 -9.38 25.72 1.45
C LEU A 92 -10.27 26.85 0.91
N MET A 93 -11.48 27.00 1.44
CA MET A 93 -12.40 28.09 1.10
C MET A 93 -11.81 29.45 1.44
N TYR A 94 -11.25 29.59 2.65
CA TYR A 94 -10.60 30.81 3.10
C TYR A 94 -9.44 31.20 2.15
N ASN A 95 -8.58 30.24 1.83
CA ASN A 95 -7.46 30.45 0.92
C ASN A 95 -7.91 30.81 -0.51
N LEU A 96 -8.93 30.13 -1.03
CA LEU A 96 -9.47 30.43 -2.36
C LEU A 96 -10.09 31.84 -2.41
N LYS A 97 -10.81 32.25 -1.36
CA LYS A 97 -11.38 33.59 -1.25
C LYS A 97 -10.28 34.66 -1.27
N SER A 98 -9.23 34.46 -0.48
CA SER A 98 -8.07 35.35 -0.44
C SER A 98 -7.39 35.47 -1.81
N MET A 99 -7.11 34.32 -2.46
CA MET A 99 -6.50 34.29 -3.79
C MET A 99 -7.34 34.96 -4.87
N LEU A 100 -8.65 34.70 -4.89
CA LEU A 100 -9.54 35.31 -5.89
C LEU A 100 -9.67 36.82 -5.68
N ASN A 101 -9.70 37.29 -4.44
CA ASN A 101 -9.69 38.74 -4.16
C ASN A 101 -8.38 39.39 -4.63
N GLN A 102 -7.22 38.80 -4.32
CA GLN A 102 -5.92 39.28 -4.82
C GLN A 102 -5.88 39.33 -6.35
N THR A 103 -6.43 38.32 -7.01
CA THR A 103 -6.52 38.29 -8.48
C THR A 103 -7.41 39.41 -9.02
N ILE A 104 -8.54 39.70 -8.37
CA ILE A 104 -9.48 40.74 -8.77
C ILE A 104 -8.89 42.14 -8.54
N GLU A 105 -8.18 42.33 -7.43
CA GLU A 105 -7.63 43.62 -7.01
C GLU A 105 -6.33 43.97 -7.76
N ASN A 106 -5.41 43.01 -7.87
CA ASN A 106 -4.06 43.27 -8.38
C ASN A 106 -3.80 42.67 -9.78
N GLY A 107 -4.69 41.82 -10.29
CA GLY A 107 -4.49 41.11 -11.56
C GLY A 107 -3.52 39.92 -11.48
N ASP A 108 -3.05 39.57 -10.28
CA ASP A 108 -2.08 38.52 -10.06
C ASP A 108 -2.63 37.13 -10.41
N ASN A 109 -1.81 36.29 -11.06
CA ASN A 109 -2.09 34.86 -11.30
C ASN A 109 -3.45 34.56 -11.98
N PHE A 110 -3.92 35.51 -12.79
CA PHE A 110 -5.22 35.49 -13.47
C PHE A 110 -5.51 34.18 -14.22
N GLU A 111 -4.54 33.64 -14.96
CA GLU A 111 -4.73 32.38 -15.70
C GLU A 111 -5.01 31.19 -14.77
N VAL A 112 -4.33 31.12 -13.62
CA VAL A 112 -4.51 30.04 -12.65
C VAL A 112 -5.87 30.19 -11.95
N ALA A 113 -6.25 31.42 -11.61
CA ALA A 113 -7.57 31.72 -11.04
C ALA A 113 -8.71 31.31 -11.99
N VAL A 114 -8.58 31.58 -13.30
CA VAL A 114 -9.56 31.15 -14.31
C VAL A 114 -9.68 29.63 -14.38
N LYS A 115 -8.55 28.89 -14.32
CA LYS A 115 -8.56 27.42 -14.30
C LYS A 115 -9.24 26.87 -13.04
N ILE A 116 -8.96 27.45 -11.88
CA ILE A 116 -9.61 27.08 -10.60
C ILE A 116 -11.12 27.36 -10.65
N CYS A 117 -11.53 28.55 -11.13
CA CYS A 117 -12.94 28.90 -11.30
C CYS A 117 -13.67 27.93 -12.24
N HIS A 118 -13.01 27.52 -13.34
CA HIS A 118 -13.56 26.53 -14.28
C HIS A 118 -13.76 25.17 -13.61
N LEU A 119 -12.78 24.74 -12.82
CA LEU A 119 -12.81 23.47 -12.10
C LEU A 119 -13.96 23.40 -11.09
N ILE A 120 -14.10 24.45 -10.28
CA ILE A 120 -15.17 24.56 -9.28
C ILE A 120 -16.54 24.56 -9.98
N GLY A 121 -16.68 25.26 -11.10
CA GLY A 121 -17.95 25.35 -11.82
C GLY A 121 -18.38 24.07 -12.56
N LYS A 122 -17.45 23.16 -12.86
CA LYS A 122 -17.74 21.89 -13.58
C LYS A 122 -17.86 20.66 -12.69
N SER A 123 -17.35 20.72 -11.46
CA SER A 123 -17.28 19.55 -10.58
C SER A 123 -18.47 19.49 -9.63
N ALA A 124 -19.30 18.45 -9.74
CA ALA A 124 -20.42 18.20 -8.83
C ALA A 124 -19.97 18.08 -7.36
N ASN A 125 -18.75 17.57 -7.13
CA ASN A 125 -18.16 17.41 -5.79
C ASN A 125 -17.73 18.73 -5.15
N LEU A 126 -17.67 19.83 -5.91
CA LEU A 126 -17.24 21.15 -5.44
C LEU A 126 -18.40 22.14 -5.29
N LYS A 127 -19.66 21.66 -5.27
CA LYS A 127 -20.86 22.49 -5.16
C LYS A 127 -20.82 23.48 -4.00
N ILE A 128 -20.32 23.07 -2.83
CA ILE A 128 -20.14 23.93 -1.64
C ILE A 128 -19.20 25.11 -1.94
N PHE A 129 -18.12 24.89 -2.71
CA PHE A 129 -17.20 25.96 -3.13
C PHE A 129 -17.86 26.88 -4.16
N GLN A 130 -18.60 26.31 -5.10
CA GLN A 130 -19.31 27.08 -6.13
C GLN A 130 -20.34 28.02 -5.52
N GLU A 131 -21.13 27.55 -4.56
CA GLU A 131 -22.16 28.35 -3.87
C GLU A 131 -21.53 29.50 -3.09
N ASN A 132 -20.50 29.21 -2.29
CA ASN A 132 -19.85 30.20 -1.43
C ASN A 132 -18.99 31.22 -2.19
N LEU A 133 -18.38 30.83 -3.32
CA LEU A 133 -17.50 31.69 -4.11
C LEU A 133 -18.17 32.29 -5.36
N LYS A 134 -19.48 32.06 -5.56
CA LYS A 134 -20.24 32.44 -6.78
C LYS A 134 -19.99 33.88 -7.24
N HIS A 135 -20.00 34.82 -6.31
CA HIS A 135 -19.81 36.24 -6.60
C HIS A 135 -18.37 36.56 -7.07
N LEU A 136 -17.36 35.95 -6.45
CA LEU A 136 -15.96 36.13 -6.83
C LEU A 136 -15.64 35.45 -8.17
N ILE A 137 -16.16 34.23 -8.38
CA ILE A 137 -16.05 33.52 -9.65
C ILE A 137 -16.66 34.34 -10.79
N SER A 138 -17.84 34.95 -10.56
CA SER A 138 -18.48 35.84 -11.54
C SER A 138 -17.61 37.06 -11.87
N LYS A 139 -17.00 37.70 -10.86
CA LYS A 139 -16.09 38.84 -11.06
C LYS A 139 -14.85 38.46 -11.88
N VAL A 140 -14.18 37.35 -11.56
CA VAL A 140 -13.03 36.84 -12.33
C VAL A 140 -13.42 36.51 -13.78
N ASN A 141 -14.59 35.91 -14.00
CA ASN A 141 -15.08 35.61 -15.35
C ASN A 141 -15.44 36.88 -16.14
N LYS A 142 -15.96 37.94 -15.50
CA LYS A 142 -16.19 39.24 -16.13
C LYS A 142 -14.87 39.89 -16.56
N LEU A 143 -13.84 39.85 -15.70
CA LEU A 143 -12.49 40.32 -16.02
C LEU A 143 -11.88 39.54 -17.20
N LYS A 144 -12.15 38.23 -17.29
CA LYS A 144 -11.71 37.39 -18.42
C LYS A 144 -12.31 37.87 -19.73
N ASN A 145 -13.62 38.16 -19.72
CA ASN A 145 -14.33 38.63 -20.91
C ASN A 145 -13.86 40.05 -21.31
N ALA A 146 -13.59 40.93 -20.34
CA ALA A 146 -13.04 42.26 -20.61
C ALA A 146 -11.62 42.20 -21.20
N GLN A 147 -10.72 41.36 -20.68
CA GLN A 147 -9.39 41.13 -21.26
C GLN A 147 -9.45 40.48 -22.65
N TYR A 148 -10.42 39.60 -22.90
CA TYR A 148 -10.65 39.02 -24.22
C TYR A 148 -11.13 40.06 -25.25
N TYR A 149 -11.95 41.03 -24.84
CA TYR A 149 -12.36 42.15 -25.70
C TYR A 149 -11.18 43.06 -26.04
N ILE A 150 -10.33 43.40 -25.06
CA ILE A 150 -9.12 44.22 -25.28
C ILE A 150 -8.11 43.50 -26.19
N LYS A 151 -7.92 42.18 -26.04
CA LYS A 151 -7.04 41.38 -26.93
C LYS A 151 -7.58 41.20 -28.35
N LYS A 152 -8.88 41.38 -28.57
CA LYS A 152 -9.52 41.20 -29.88
C LYS A 152 -9.42 42.47 -30.75
N GLU A 153 -9.27 43.64 -30.13
CA GLU A 153 -9.03 44.92 -30.84
C GLU A 153 -7.56 45.16 -31.19
N THR A 154 -6.62 44.50 -30.51
CA THR A 154 -5.16 44.75 -30.69
C THR A 154 -4.39 43.66 -31.42
N LEU A 155 -5.05 42.63 -31.98
CA LEU A 155 -4.34 41.56 -32.69
C LEU A 155 -5.09 41.07 -33.94
N THR A 156 -5.28 41.97 -34.90
CA THR A 156 -5.27 41.59 -36.31
C THR A 156 -3.81 41.28 -36.67
N GLU A 157 -3.58 40.03 -37.09
CA GLU A 157 -2.33 39.47 -37.62
C GLU A 157 -1.17 39.15 -36.66
N ASN A 158 -0.74 37.87 -36.77
CA ASN A 158 0.61 37.35 -36.50
C ASN A 158 1.03 36.97 -35.07
N ILE A 159 0.45 35.90 -34.48
CA ILE A 159 1.22 35.06 -33.53
C ILE A 159 0.87 33.56 -33.68
N TRP A 160 1.23 32.98 -34.83
CA TRP A 160 1.61 31.56 -34.93
C TRP A 160 3.11 31.52 -35.23
N LYS A 161 3.93 31.78 -34.20
CA LYS A 161 5.34 31.34 -34.10
C LYS A 161 5.97 31.93 -32.84
N ASN A 162 6.65 31.06 -32.11
CA ASN A 162 7.64 31.36 -31.07
C ASN A 162 7.10 31.88 -29.73
N ASN A 163 7.12 30.99 -28.72
CA ASN A 163 7.76 31.25 -27.43
C ASN A 163 7.83 29.95 -26.60
N TYR A 164 8.68 29.02 -27.04
CA TYR A 164 9.32 28.05 -26.14
C TYR A 164 10.75 28.52 -25.89
N LYS A 165 10.97 29.34 -24.85
CA LYS A 165 12.29 29.55 -24.24
C LYS A 165 12.19 29.86 -22.73
N ASN A 166 12.46 28.81 -21.94
CA ASN A 166 13.16 28.71 -20.63
C ASN A 166 12.62 29.47 -19.38
N PRO A 167 12.96 29.07 -18.12
CA PRO A 167 14.20 28.41 -17.67
C PRO A 167 14.07 27.05 -16.96
N GLN A 168 15.11 26.25 -17.21
CA GLN A 168 15.61 25.10 -16.47
C GLN A 168 15.60 25.27 -14.94
N ILE A 169 14.71 24.56 -14.25
CA ILE A 169 15.01 23.85 -13.00
C ILE A 169 14.22 22.54 -13.05
N ASP A 170 14.91 21.44 -13.33
CA ASP A 170 14.33 20.10 -13.31
C ASP A 170 14.17 19.64 -11.84
N PRO A 171 12.94 19.43 -11.33
CA PRO A 171 12.72 19.00 -9.95
C PRO A 171 13.27 17.60 -9.64
N PHE A 172 13.75 16.87 -10.66
CA PHE A 172 14.18 15.48 -10.54
C PHE A 172 15.70 15.25 -10.66
N GLN A 173 16.52 16.30 -10.69
CA GLN A 173 17.99 16.17 -10.75
C GLN A 173 18.64 15.47 -9.53
N ARG A 174 17.89 15.19 -8.47
CA ARG A 174 18.44 14.58 -7.25
C ARG A 174 18.64 13.06 -7.31
N PHE A 175 18.30 12.41 -8.42
CA PHE A 175 18.43 10.97 -8.58
C PHE A 175 19.23 10.63 -9.83
N SER A 176 20.56 10.85 -9.75
CA SER A 176 21.51 10.28 -10.71
C SER A 176 22.02 8.95 -10.16
N PHE A 177 21.57 7.85 -10.76
CA PHE A 177 22.30 6.59 -10.72
C PHE A 177 22.90 6.39 -12.12
N GLN A 178 24.22 6.21 -12.19
CA GLN A 178 24.91 5.85 -13.43
C GLN A 178 24.44 4.47 -13.87
N SER A 179 23.63 4.42 -14.93
CA SER A 179 23.41 3.20 -15.71
C SER A 179 24.17 3.31 -17.03
N ALA A 180 24.96 2.28 -17.32
CA ALA A 180 25.62 2.11 -18.60
C ALA A 180 24.55 2.07 -19.72
N GLN A 181 24.78 2.88 -20.75
CA GLN A 181 23.98 2.94 -21.98
C GLN A 181 24.02 1.61 -22.74
N GLN A 182 22.95 1.40 -23.55
CA GLN A 182 22.73 0.44 -24.66
C GLN A 182 21.56 -0.53 -24.33
N HIS A 183 20.47 -0.68 -25.09
CA HIS A 183 20.07 -0.26 -26.45
C HIS A 183 18.54 -0.12 -26.52
N SER A 184 18.08 0.84 -27.33
CA SER A 184 16.74 0.84 -27.94
C SER A 184 16.64 -0.27 -28.99
N HIS A 185 15.42 -0.73 -29.30
CA HIS A 185 15.02 -1.77 -30.29
C HIS A 185 14.62 -3.12 -29.68
N VAL A 186 13.48 -3.20 -28.99
CA VAL A 186 12.93 -4.50 -28.52
C VAL A 186 11.49 -4.77 -28.99
N TRP A 187 10.75 -3.77 -29.49
CA TRP A 187 9.33 -3.95 -29.82
C TRP A 187 9.02 -4.32 -31.27
N LYS A 188 9.76 -5.27 -31.88
CA LYS A 188 9.37 -5.77 -33.21
C LYS A 188 9.37 -7.27 -33.49
N ASN A 189 10.00 -8.14 -32.70
CA ASN A 189 10.06 -9.57 -33.08
C ASN A 189 9.48 -10.48 -32.00
N VAL A 190 8.15 -10.59 -32.08
CA VAL A 190 7.38 -11.77 -31.71
C VAL A 190 7.68 -12.87 -32.76
N LEU A 191 7.85 -14.14 -32.31
CA LEU A 191 8.03 -15.41 -33.06
C LEU A 191 9.47 -15.92 -33.25
N GLN A 192 9.94 -16.77 -32.31
CA GLN A 192 10.27 -18.20 -32.52
C GLN A 192 11.00 -18.78 -31.30
N PRO A 193 10.81 -20.06 -30.95
CA PRO A 193 11.49 -20.68 -29.82
C PRO A 193 12.79 -21.38 -30.26
N THR A 194 13.86 -21.20 -29.50
CA THR A 194 15.03 -22.09 -29.56
C THR A 194 15.37 -22.63 -28.18
N ASN A 195 15.33 -23.97 -28.13
CA ASN A 195 15.73 -24.90 -27.08
C ASN A 195 17.00 -24.51 -26.31
N ILE A 196 17.08 -24.92 -25.03
CA ILE A 196 18.26 -25.54 -24.42
C ILE A 196 17.83 -26.46 -23.26
N LYS A 197 18.55 -27.58 -23.14
CA LYS A 197 18.28 -28.81 -22.38
C LYS A 197 18.73 -28.77 -20.91
N SER A 198 18.12 -29.70 -20.18
CA SER A 198 18.36 -30.30 -18.86
C SER A 198 19.76 -30.26 -18.24
N ALA A 199 19.80 -30.26 -16.90
CA ALA A 199 20.60 -31.24 -16.14
C ALA A 199 20.00 -31.47 -14.74
N HIS A 200 19.72 -32.75 -14.45
CA HIS A 200 19.40 -33.30 -13.13
C HIS A 200 20.56 -33.09 -12.15
N VAL A 201 20.25 -32.96 -10.85
CA VAL A 201 20.79 -33.79 -9.74
C VAL A 201 19.88 -33.59 -8.50
N GLN A 202 19.26 -34.68 -8.05
CA GLN A 202 18.72 -34.81 -6.68
C GLN A 202 19.87 -35.12 -5.71
N PRO A 203 19.69 -34.84 -4.41
CA PRO A 203 19.86 -35.94 -3.48
C PRO A 203 18.72 -36.08 -2.46
N HIS A 204 18.51 -37.35 -2.11
CA HIS A 204 17.64 -37.92 -1.11
C HIS A 204 17.76 -37.27 0.28
N PHE A 205 16.63 -37.25 1.01
CA PHE A 205 16.62 -37.11 2.47
C PHE A 205 15.98 -38.33 3.14
N SER A 206 16.64 -38.73 4.22
CA SER A 206 16.36 -39.83 5.12
C SER A 206 15.09 -39.59 5.94
N MET A 207 14.36 -40.68 6.20
CA MET A 207 13.10 -40.74 6.92
C MET A 207 13.37 -41.06 8.40
N GLU A 208 13.87 -40.10 9.18
CA GLU A 208 13.99 -40.22 10.64
C GLU A 208 14.13 -38.81 11.23
N CYS A 209 13.02 -38.18 11.62
CA CYS A 209 12.94 -37.06 12.56
C CYS A 209 11.46 -36.68 12.80
N TYR A 210 10.69 -37.60 13.42
CA TYR A 210 9.48 -37.22 14.15
C TYR A 210 9.83 -37.29 15.64
N GLY A 211 10.02 -36.13 16.27
CA GLY A 211 10.36 -35.98 17.68
C GLY A 211 9.43 -34.98 18.35
N TYR A 212 8.77 -35.42 19.41
CA TYR A 212 7.68 -34.78 20.15
C TYR A 212 8.15 -33.72 21.17
N ASP A 213 9.01 -32.76 20.79
CA ASP A 213 9.73 -31.95 21.80
C ASP A 213 9.04 -30.64 22.23
N HIS A 214 7.84 -30.33 21.73
CA HIS A 214 7.20 -29.03 22.01
C HIS A 214 6.45 -28.93 23.35
N LEU A 215 6.19 -30.06 24.04
CA LEU A 215 5.42 -30.07 25.29
C LEU A 215 6.30 -30.01 26.55
N GLU A 216 7.57 -30.40 26.47
CA GLU A 216 8.49 -30.38 27.62
C GLU A 216 8.94 -28.95 28.00
N MET A 217 8.95 -28.04 27.02
CA MET A 217 9.36 -26.64 27.23
C MET A 217 8.32 -25.82 28.03
N ILE A 218 7.05 -26.24 28.03
CA ILE A 218 5.96 -25.56 28.75
C ILE A 218 5.93 -25.98 30.24
N ALA A 219 6.45 -27.17 30.57
CA ALA A 219 6.47 -27.67 31.94
C ALA A 219 7.59 -27.05 32.82
N ASN A 220 8.74 -26.70 32.22
CA ASN A 220 9.90 -26.20 32.95
C ASN A 220 9.80 -24.73 33.41
N VAL A 221 8.82 -23.96 32.93
CA VAL A 221 8.59 -22.59 33.40
C VAL A 221 7.89 -22.56 34.77
N ASN A 222 7.19 -23.63 35.16
CA ASN A 222 6.42 -23.70 36.40
C ASN A 222 7.13 -24.42 37.56
N SER A 223 8.37 -24.87 37.40
CA SER A 223 9.08 -25.65 38.42
C SER A 223 10.57 -25.33 38.53
N VAL A 224 10.91 -24.11 38.92
CA VAL A 224 12.27 -23.83 39.42
C VAL A 224 12.19 -23.15 40.78
N THR A 225 12.10 -23.99 41.81
CA THR A 225 12.55 -23.65 43.16
C THR A 225 13.99 -24.16 43.30
N ALA A 226 14.85 -23.29 43.83
CA ALA A 226 16.19 -23.56 44.34
C ALA A 226 17.36 -23.78 43.35
N LEU A 227 18.27 -22.79 43.44
CA LEU A 227 19.73 -22.82 43.29
C LEU A 227 20.38 -22.41 41.95
N SER A 228 21.21 -21.36 42.09
CA SER A 228 22.26 -20.82 41.22
C SER A 228 21.85 -19.91 40.03
N ASN A 229 22.14 -18.61 40.22
CA ASN A 229 21.89 -17.50 39.30
C ASN A 229 22.78 -17.51 38.05
N PRO A 230 22.19 -17.22 36.88
CA PRO A 230 22.72 -16.26 35.90
C PRO A 230 21.80 -15.02 35.82
N PRO A 231 22.25 -13.88 35.24
CA PRO A 231 21.62 -12.58 35.46
C PRO A 231 20.22 -12.49 34.80
N THR A 232 19.18 -12.45 35.64
CA THR A 232 17.85 -11.83 35.44
C THR A 232 17.22 -11.88 34.04
N LEU A 233 16.55 -12.99 33.74
CA LEU A 233 15.57 -13.15 32.63
C LEU A 233 14.25 -12.37 32.84
N ILE A 234 14.13 -11.57 33.91
CA ILE A 234 12.84 -11.15 34.48
C ILE A 234 12.22 -9.91 33.79
N ASN A 235 12.92 -9.21 32.89
CA ASN A 235 12.44 -7.94 32.30
C ASN A 235 12.68 -7.79 30.77
N LEU A 236 12.60 -8.87 30.00
CA LEU A 236 12.64 -8.75 28.54
C LEU A 236 11.28 -8.23 28.03
N THR A 237 11.28 -7.19 27.19
CA THR A 237 10.09 -6.67 26.51
C THR A 237 10.28 -6.80 25.00
N ILE A 238 9.23 -6.56 24.21
CA ILE A 238 9.33 -6.55 22.76
C ILE A 238 10.32 -5.50 22.22
N ILE A 239 10.64 -4.46 22.98
CA ILE A 239 11.69 -3.49 22.60
C ILE A 239 13.06 -4.17 22.71
N ASN A 240 13.32 -4.85 23.83
CA ASN A 240 14.55 -5.61 24.05
C ASN A 240 14.68 -6.78 23.06
N GLN A 241 13.57 -7.31 22.58
CA GLN A 241 13.52 -8.39 21.60
C GLN A 241 13.55 -7.88 20.14
N GLU A 242 13.62 -6.57 19.90
CA GLU A 242 13.57 -5.96 18.56
C GLU A 242 12.31 -6.35 17.75
N MET A 243 11.19 -6.50 18.46
CA MET A 243 9.88 -6.89 17.94
C MET A 243 8.87 -5.73 17.91
N ASP A 244 9.21 -4.58 18.49
CA ASP A 244 8.36 -3.38 18.59
C ASP A 244 7.86 -2.91 17.21
N GLY A 245 8.72 -2.94 16.18
CA GLY A 245 8.33 -2.60 14.82
C GLY A 245 7.30 -3.57 14.20
N ALA A 246 7.44 -4.87 14.45
CA ALA A 246 6.51 -5.89 13.98
C ALA A 246 5.15 -5.77 14.70
N VAL A 247 5.19 -5.58 16.01
CA VAL A 247 3.99 -5.37 16.85
C VAL A 247 3.29 -4.06 16.47
N ALA A 248 4.01 -2.97 16.21
CA ALA A 248 3.41 -1.71 15.77
C ALA A 248 2.64 -1.85 14.45
N LYS A 249 3.21 -2.56 13.46
CA LYS A 249 2.54 -2.85 12.17
C LYS A 249 1.26 -3.67 12.39
N TRP A 250 1.33 -4.71 13.22
CA TRP A 250 0.18 -5.54 13.58
C TRP A 250 -0.93 -4.72 14.27
N LEU A 251 -0.58 -3.86 15.22
CA LEU A 251 -1.55 -3.00 15.90
C LEU A 251 -2.18 -1.96 14.94
N HIS A 252 -1.44 -1.47 13.95
CA HIS A 252 -2.03 -0.61 12.90
C HIS A 252 -3.05 -1.38 12.06
N TYR A 253 -2.72 -2.60 11.62
CA TYR A 253 -3.63 -3.48 10.90
C TYR A 253 -4.92 -3.75 11.71
N LEU A 254 -4.79 -4.01 13.01
CA LEU A 254 -5.92 -4.20 13.92
C LEU A 254 -6.62 -2.90 14.34
N LYS A 255 -6.12 -1.71 13.97
CA LYS A 255 -6.61 -0.41 14.46
C LYS A 255 -6.55 -0.28 16.01
N LEU A 256 -5.55 -0.90 16.62
CA LEU A 256 -5.24 -0.89 18.05
C LEU A 256 -3.96 -0.11 18.41
N HIS A 257 -3.31 0.55 17.43
CA HIS A 257 -2.04 1.27 17.60
C HIS A 257 -2.01 2.29 18.75
N LYS A 258 -3.15 2.87 19.14
CA LYS A 258 -3.23 3.74 20.33
C LYS A 258 -2.86 3.05 21.65
N TYR A 259 -2.89 1.72 21.68
CA TYR A 259 -2.49 0.90 22.83
C TYR A 259 -1.08 0.34 22.67
N GLN A 260 -0.25 0.84 21.75
CA GLN A 260 1.13 0.37 21.59
C GLN A 260 1.94 0.47 22.89
N TRP A 261 1.67 1.47 23.74
CA TRP A 261 2.28 1.60 25.06
C TRP A 261 2.08 0.34 25.93
N PHE A 262 0.94 -0.34 25.82
CA PHE A 262 0.63 -1.54 26.58
C PHE A 262 1.53 -2.70 26.16
N PHE A 263 1.68 -2.90 24.85
CA PHE A 263 2.47 -4.00 24.29
C PHE A 263 3.98 -3.78 24.44
N ASN A 264 4.45 -2.53 24.39
CA ASN A 264 5.87 -2.18 24.54
C ASN A 264 6.47 -2.61 25.88
N CYS A 265 5.63 -2.81 26.90
CA CYS A 265 6.02 -3.23 28.24
C CYS A 265 5.94 -4.75 28.46
N LEU A 266 5.57 -5.51 27.44
CA LEU A 266 5.41 -6.96 27.50
C LEU A 266 6.45 -7.62 26.59
N SER A 267 6.87 -8.83 26.92
CA SER A 267 7.58 -9.72 26.00
C SER A 267 6.65 -10.32 24.95
N TYR A 268 7.21 -10.88 23.88
CA TYR A 268 6.44 -11.62 22.89
C TYR A 268 5.60 -12.75 23.50
N PHE A 269 6.18 -13.54 24.42
CA PHE A 269 5.47 -14.66 25.06
C PHE A 269 4.33 -14.19 25.96
N GLU A 270 4.53 -13.10 26.69
CA GLU A 270 3.45 -12.50 27.47
C GLU A 270 2.30 -12.04 26.57
N ILE A 271 2.60 -11.39 25.44
CA ILE A 271 1.58 -10.97 24.46
C ILE A 271 0.79 -12.19 23.95
N VAL A 272 1.46 -13.30 23.61
CA VAL A 272 0.82 -14.54 23.14
C VAL A 272 -0.05 -15.19 24.23
N SER A 273 0.31 -15.01 25.50
CA SER A 273 -0.42 -15.58 26.65
C SER A 273 -1.67 -14.80 27.05
N ILE A 274 -1.90 -13.60 26.51
CA ILE A 274 -3.09 -12.81 26.86
C ILE A 274 -4.37 -13.56 26.45
N ASP A 275 -5.34 -13.56 27.36
CA ASP A 275 -6.69 -14.10 27.14
C ASP A 275 -7.74 -13.27 27.91
N GLU A 276 -8.99 -13.72 27.91
CA GLU A 276 -10.09 -13.01 28.57
C GLU A 276 -9.99 -13.05 30.09
N ASP A 277 -9.33 -14.06 30.65
CA ASP A 277 -9.22 -14.30 32.09
C ASP A 277 -8.08 -13.50 32.72
N ASN A 278 -7.03 -13.22 31.96
CA ASN A 278 -5.79 -12.63 32.48
C ASN A 278 -5.51 -11.19 31.99
N ILE A 279 -6.25 -10.64 31.02
CA ILE A 279 -5.97 -9.32 30.43
C ILE A 279 -5.95 -8.19 31.45
N ASP A 280 -6.87 -8.20 32.42
CA ASP A 280 -6.93 -7.16 33.45
C ASP A 280 -5.68 -7.22 34.36
N SER A 281 -5.09 -8.41 34.58
CA SER A 281 -3.82 -8.57 35.31
C SER A 281 -2.64 -7.93 34.56
N PHE A 282 -2.56 -8.15 33.24
CA PHE A 282 -1.54 -7.50 32.40
C PHE A 282 -1.70 -5.97 32.35
N ILE A 283 -2.93 -5.45 32.33
CA ILE A 283 -3.19 -4.00 32.38
C ILE A 283 -2.70 -3.40 33.70
N VAL A 284 -2.98 -4.08 34.82
CA VAL A 284 -2.49 -3.67 36.14
C VAL A 284 -0.96 -3.69 36.20
N LYS A 285 -0.32 -4.71 35.61
CA LYS A 285 1.14 -4.83 35.54
C LYS A 285 1.81 -3.66 34.80
N VAL A 286 1.26 -3.24 33.66
CA VAL A 286 1.97 -2.33 32.73
C VAL A 286 1.84 -0.84 33.10
N ASN A 287 0.86 -0.47 33.93
CA ASN A 287 0.47 0.88 34.39
C ASN A 287 -0.98 1.18 33.98
N THR A 288 -1.76 1.72 34.93
CA THR A 288 -3.23 1.83 35.02
C THR A 288 -3.89 2.78 34.00
N ASN A 289 -3.40 2.80 32.76
CA ASN A 289 -4.09 3.46 31.67
C ASN A 289 -5.26 2.60 31.18
N PHE A 290 -6.39 3.24 30.94
CA PHE A 290 -7.62 2.56 30.58
C PHE A 290 -7.58 2.00 29.14
N ILE A 291 -7.82 0.69 29.01
CA ILE A 291 -8.13 0.04 27.73
C ILE A 291 -9.64 -0.25 27.69
N THR A 292 -10.33 0.23 26.65
CA THR A 292 -11.78 0.01 26.52
C THR A 292 -12.12 -1.48 26.45
N LYS A 293 -13.24 -1.91 27.05
CA LYS A 293 -13.66 -3.33 27.03
C LYS A 293 -13.79 -3.91 25.61
N GLY A 294 -14.22 -3.11 24.64
CA GLY A 294 -14.24 -3.52 23.22
C GLY A 294 -12.84 -3.74 22.63
N ALA A 295 -11.84 -2.95 23.05
CA ALA A 295 -10.46 -3.17 22.66
C ALA A 295 -9.84 -4.36 23.37
N GLN A 296 -10.11 -4.55 24.67
CA GLN A 296 -9.69 -5.73 25.43
C GLN A 296 -10.14 -7.02 24.72
N LYS A 297 -11.44 -7.14 24.39
CA LYS A 297 -11.97 -8.28 23.64
C LYS A 297 -11.24 -8.51 22.32
N LYS A 298 -10.94 -7.44 21.58
CA LYS A 298 -10.21 -7.54 20.31
C LYS A 298 -8.76 -8.01 20.51
N ILE A 299 -8.10 -7.56 21.57
CA ILE A 299 -6.75 -8.00 21.95
C ILE A 299 -6.78 -9.51 22.26
N CYS A 300 -7.71 -9.98 23.10
CA CYS A 300 -7.85 -11.40 23.45
C CYS A 300 -8.08 -12.28 22.21
N ILE A 301 -8.97 -11.87 21.29
CA ILE A 301 -9.21 -12.60 20.03
C ILE A 301 -7.92 -12.68 19.19
N SER A 302 -7.20 -11.56 19.07
CA SER A 302 -5.99 -11.50 18.24
C SER A 302 -4.80 -12.26 18.84
N THR A 303 -4.65 -12.26 20.16
CA THR A 303 -3.59 -13.00 20.85
C THR A 303 -3.87 -14.49 20.91
N LYS A 304 -5.15 -14.90 20.98
CA LYS A 304 -5.58 -16.26 20.70
C LYS A 304 -5.19 -16.72 19.29
N ALA A 305 -5.42 -15.89 18.27
CA ALA A 305 -5.02 -16.23 16.90
C ALA A 305 -3.50 -16.40 16.74
N LEU A 306 -2.67 -15.65 17.51
CA LEU A 306 -1.22 -15.85 17.57
C LEU A 306 -0.83 -17.19 18.19
N ARG A 307 -1.46 -17.51 19.32
CA ARG A 307 -1.20 -18.73 20.09
C ARG A 307 -1.58 -19.97 19.30
N ASP A 308 -2.73 -19.93 18.62
CA ASP A 308 -3.26 -21.07 17.86
C ASP A 308 -2.62 -21.20 16.46
N ARG A 309 -1.75 -20.25 16.06
CA ARG A 309 -1.21 -20.15 14.70
C ARG A 309 -0.48 -21.41 14.25
N SER A 310 0.44 -21.94 15.05
CA SER A 310 1.24 -23.10 14.65
C SER A 310 0.37 -24.33 14.41
N GLN A 311 -0.59 -24.59 15.31
CA GLN A 311 -1.55 -25.69 15.12
C GLN A 311 -2.38 -25.49 13.85
N LYS A 312 -2.88 -24.26 13.63
CA LYS A 312 -3.70 -23.97 12.46
C LYS A 312 -2.92 -24.09 11.16
N LEU A 313 -1.64 -23.73 11.12
CA LEU A 313 -0.78 -23.96 9.95
C LEU A 313 -0.61 -25.46 9.67
N ASN A 314 -0.44 -26.30 10.70
CA ASN A 314 -0.39 -27.75 10.54
C ASN A 314 -1.70 -28.33 10.00
N ASP A 315 -2.84 -27.88 10.52
CA ASP A 315 -4.15 -28.29 10.02
C ASP A 315 -4.33 -27.91 8.54
N LEU A 316 -3.83 -26.74 8.13
CA LEU A 316 -3.83 -26.31 6.74
C LEU A 316 -2.91 -27.17 5.86
N LEU A 317 -1.72 -27.55 6.34
CA LEU A 317 -0.83 -28.44 5.59
C LEU A 317 -1.51 -29.77 5.27
N LEU A 318 -2.21 -30.36 6.24
CA LEU A 318 -3.00 -31.58 6.05
C LEU A 318 -4.17 -31.37 5.09
N THR A 319 -4.87 -30.24 5.21
CA THR A 319 -6.02 -29.91 4.34
C THR A 319 -5.59 -29.73 2.89
N LEU A 320 -4.45 -29.08 2.67
CA LEU A 320 -3.92 -28.79 1.33
C LEU A 320 -3.30 -30.01 0.62
N ASP A 321 -3.10 -31.12 1.34
CA ASP A 321 -2.75 -32.42 0.76
C ASP A 321 -3.94 -33.17 0.17
N LEU A 322 -5.16 -32.69 0.42
CA LEU A 322 -6.40 -33.20 -0.15
C LEU A 322 -6.87 -32.32 -1.32
N GLU A 323 -7.94 -32.74 -1.99
CA GLU A 323 -8.62 -31.90 -2.96
C GLU A 323 -9.36 -30.77 -2.23
N VAL A 324 -9.03 -29.53 -2.58
CA VAL A 324 -9.62 -28.33 -1.96
C VAL A 324 -10.56 -27.64 -2.95
N THR A 325 -11.77 -27.32 -2.53
CA THR A 325 -12.73 -26.59 -3.36
C THR A 325 -12.31 -25.12 -3.53
N PRO A 326 -12.77 -24.40 -4.57
CA PRO A 326 -12.46 -22.99 -4.75
C PRO A 326 -12.88 -22.09 -3.57
N ASN A 327 -13.96 -22.46 -2.85
CA ASN A 327 -14.41 -21.74 -1.66
C ASN A 327 -13.44 -21.94 -0.50
N GLU A 328 -13.12 -23.18 -0.16
CA GLU A 328 -12.16 -23.51 0.91
C GLU A 328 -10.79 -22.88 0.62
N LEU A 329 -10.33 -22.94 -0.63
CA LEU A 329 -9.07 -22.30 -1.03
C LEU A 329 -9.10 -20.78 -0.76
N CYS A 330 -10.21 -20.11 -1.07
CA CYS A 330 -10.38 -18.68 -0.79
C CYS A 330 -10.38 -18.37 0.71
N GLU A 331 -10.99 -19.24 1.53
CA GLU A 331 -10.99 -19.13 3.00
C GLU A 331 -9.59 -19.31 3.59
N ILE A 332 -8.87 -20.35 3.14
CA ILE A 332 -7.48 -20.61 3.55
C ILE A 332 -6.58 -19.43 3.18
N MET A 333 -6.70 -18.90 1.96
CA MET A 333 -5.96 -17.71 1.53
C MET A 333 -6.30 -16.47 2.34
N THR A 334 -7.55 -16.34 2.78
CA THR A 334 -7.98 -15.23 3.65
C THR A 334 -7.30 -15.33 5.00
N TYR A 335 -7.29 -16.54 5.59
CA TYR A 335 -6.56 -16.79 6.83
C TYR A 335 -5.07 -16.50 6.68
N MET A 336 -4.42 -16.99 5.62
CA MET A 336 -2.98 -16.78 5.38
C MET A 336 -2.64 -15.29 5.25
N ARG A 337 -3.40 -14.53 4.45
CA ARG A 337 -3.22 -13.08 4.36
C ARG A 337 -3.33 -12.42 5.73
N ASP A 338 -4.36 -12.76 6.49
CA ASP A 338 -4.63 -12.13 7.77
C ASP A 338 -3.56 -12.46 8.82
N ILE A 339 -3.16 -13.73 8.93
CA ILE A 339 -2.18 -14.16 9.93
C ILE A 339 -0.75 -13.66 9.65
N LEU A 340 -0.41 -13.38 8.39
CA LEU A 340 0.88 -12.80 8.02
C LEU A 340 1.05 -11.33 8.42
N HIS A 341 -0.04 -10.63 8.76
CA HIS A 341 0.03 -9.32 9.40
C HIS A 341 0.36 -9.39 10.90
N TYR A 342 0.30 -10.58 11.50
CA TYR A 342 0.61 -10.77 12.91
C TYR A 342 2.12 -10.92 13.12
N PRO A 343 2.65 -10.58 14.31
CA PRO A 343 4.08 -10.67 14.57
C PRO A 343 4.58 -12.11 14.41
N ILE A 344 5.60 -12.28 13.56
CA ILE A 344 6.34 -13.53 13.44
C ILE A 344 7.56 -13.37 14.35
N PRO A 345 7.77 -14.26 15.34
CA PRO A 345 8.88 -14.17 16.26
C PRO A 345 10.21 -14.19 15.50
N ASN A 346 11.12 -13.29 15.88
CA ASN A 346 12.49 -13.31 15.41
C ASN A 346 13.35 -14.21 16.31
N LYS A 347 14.64 -14.33 15.97
CA LYS A 347 15.65 -15.09 16.71
C LYS A 347 15.85 -14.67 18.17
N ASN A 348 15.43 -13.47 18.55
CA ASN A 348 15.51 -12.98 19.94
C ASN A 348 14.34 -13.49 20.79
N CYS A 349 13.30 -14.06 20.16
CA CYS A 349 12.14 -14.66 20.81
C CYS A 349 12.15 -16.19 20.73
N VAL A 350 12.39 -16.74 19.54
CA VAL A 350 12.36 -18.18 19.23
C VAL A 350 13.59 -18.49 18.40
N VAL A 351 14.37 -19.51 18.79
CA VAL A 351 15.68 -19.79 18.19
C VAL A 351 15.57 -20.53 16.86
N ASP A 352 14.58 -21.42 16.72
CA ASP A 352 14.30 -22.11 15.46
C ASP A 352 13.51 -21.25 14.46
N ASP A 353 13.49 -21.67 13.20
CA ASP A 353 12.72 -21.07 12.12
C ASP A 353 11.55 -21.95 11.66
N GLN A 354 11.07 -22.88 12.50
CA GLN A 354 10.06 -23.87 12.13
C GLN A 354 8.77 -23.20 11.63
N LEU A 355 8.31 -22.16 12.32
CA LEU A 355 7.12 -21.41 11.91
C LEU A 355 7.30 -20.78 10.51
N GLN A 356 8.47 -20.22 10.22
CA GLN A 356 8.79 -19.64 8.92
C GLN A 356 8.81 -20.72 7.84
N GLN A 357 9.38 -21.89 8.14
CA GLN A 357 9.37 -23.05 7.24
C GLN A 357 7.94 -23.52 6.96
N ASP A 358 7.10 -23.64 7.99
CA ASP A 358 5.69 -24.05 7.85
C ASP A 358 4.92 -23.06 6.99
N ILE A 359 5.10 -21.75 7.21
CA ILE A 359 4.49 -20.71 6.38
C ILE A 359 4.89 -20.86 4.90
N VAL A 360 6.18 -21.02 4.61
CA VAL A 360 6.67 -21.18 3.23
C VAL A 360 6.14 -22.48 2.61
N LEU A 361 6.04 -23.55 3.39
CA LEU A 361 5.48 -24.82 2.94
C LEU A 361 3.98 -24.71 2.63
N VAL A 362 3.20 -24.04 3.48
CA VAL A 362 1.78 -23.73 3.21
C VAL A 362 1.67 -22.91 1.92
N MET A 363 2.50 -21.88 1.74
CA MET A 363 2.52 -21.08 0.50
C MET A 363 2.86 -21.91 -0.74
N LYS A 364 3.74 -22.91 -0.64
CA LYS A 364 4.03 -23.85 -1.72
C LYS A 364 2.82 -24.70 -2.08
N LYS A 365 2.13 -25.29 -1.09
CA LYS A 365 0.95 -26.12 -1.34
C LYS A 365 -0.22 -25.29 -1.90
N LEU A 366 -0.40 -24.07 -1.38
CA LEU A 366 -1.38 -23.12 -1.90
C LEU A 366 -1.14 -22.73 -3.35
N LEU A 367 0.13 -22.56 -3.76
CA LEU A 367 0.47 -22.36 -5.17
C LEU A 367 0.00 -23.54 -6.02
N ASN A 368 0.30 -24.76 -5.61
CA ASN A 368 -0.08 -25.95 -6.37
C ASN A 368 -1.60 -26.03 -6.56
N GLN A 369 -2.37 -25.84 -5.48
CA GLN A 369 -3.84 -25.81 -5.53
C GLN A 369 -4.34 -24.69 -6.46
N LEU A 370 -3.75 -23.50 -6.40
CA LEU A 370 -4.09 -22.40 -7.30
C LEU A 370 -3.80 -22.74 -8.76
N LEU A 371 -2.62 -23.28 -9.06
CA LEU A 371 -2.22 -23.64 -10.43
C LEU A 371 -3.14 -24.72 -11.01
N GLU A 372 -3.56 -25.69 -10.18
CA GLU A 372 -4.53 -26.69 -10.57
C GLU A 372 -5.87 -26.06 -10.95
N LYS A 373 -6.47 -25.23 -10.07
CA LYS A 373 -7.76 -24.58 -10.38
C LYS A 373 -7.66 -23.60 -11.54
N LEU A 374 -6.51 -22.95 -11.68
CA LEU A 374 -6.19 -22.06 -12.77
C LEU A 374 -6.13 -22.82 -14.12
N SER A 375 -5.57 -24.02 -14.14
CA SER A 375 -5.51 -24.87 -15.35
C SER A 375 -6.90 -25.27 -15.87
N MET A 376 -7.89 -25.33 -14.98
CA MET A 376 -9.29 -25.62 -15.31
C MET A 376 -10.08 -24.36 -15.69
N THR A 377 -9.47 -23.18 -15.59
CA THR A 377 -10.14 -21.89 -15.82
C THR A 377 -9.87 -21.40 -17.25
N HIS A 378 -10.91 -21.40 -18.09
CA HIS A 378 -10.80 -20.88 -19.47
C HIS A 378 -10.76 -19.35 -19.54
N TYR A 379 -11.33 -18.68 -18.54
CA TYR A 379 -11.42 -17.23 -18.50
C TYR A 379 -11.31 -16.70 -17.05
N LEU A 380 -10.38 -15.78 -16.80
CA LEU A 380 -10.10 -15.29 -15.44
C LEU A 380 -10.73 -13.92 -15.15
N VAL A 381 -11.70 -13.88 -14.23
CA VAL A 381 -12.29 -12.65 -13.68
C VAL A 381 -11.66 -12.30 -12.33
N ALA A 382 -11.24 -11.05 -12.12
CA ALA A 382 -10.62 -10.62 -10.87
C ALA A 382 -11.50 -10.81 -9.62
N GLN A 383 -12.82 -10.62 -9.76
CA GLN A 383 -13.81 -10.81 -8.68
C GLN A 383 -14.25 -12.27 -8.47
N SER A 384 -13.79 -13.21 -9.32
CA SER A 384 -14.07 -14.63 -9.08
C SER A 384 -13.36 -15.12 -7.82
N LEU A 385 -13.77 -16.28 -7.32
CA LEU A 385 -13.11 -16.94 -6.17
C LEU A 385 -11.63 -17.20 -6.46
N VAL A 386 -11.32 -17.69 -7.67
CA VAL A 386 -9.93 -17.95 -8.11
C VAL A 386 -9.16 -16.64 -8.23
N GLY A 387 -9.73 -15.62 -8.87
CA GLY A 387 -9.11 -14.29 -8.99
C GLY A 387 -8.83 -13.64 -7.63
N THR A 388 -9.78 -13.72 -6.71
CA THR A 388 -9.64 -13.23 -5.34
C THR A 388 -8.56 -14.00 -4.57
N SER A 389 -8.48 -15.33 -4.76
CA SER A 389 -7.47 -16.19 -4.13
C SER A 389 -6.07 -15.87 -4.65
N ILE A 390 -5.91 -15.61 -5.95
CA ILE A 390 -4.64 -15.15 -6.56
C ILE A 390 -4.18 -13.85 -5.92
N ASN A 391 -5.07 -12.86 -5.79
CA ASN A 391 -4.71 -11.57 -5.20
C ASN A 391 -4.25 -11.71 -3.74
N LYS A 392 -4.97 -12.51 -2.94
CA LYS A 392 -4.59 -12.80 -1.54
C LYS A 392 -3.27 -13.55 -1.44
N TYR A 393 -3.01 -14.47 -2.37
CA TYR A 393 -1.74 -15.19 -2.44
C TYR A 393 -0.56 -14.23 -2.72
N LEU A 394 -0.71 -13.36 -3.72
CA LEU A 394 0.33 -12.38 -4.08
C LEU A 394 0.57 -11.38 -2.96
N GLU A 395 -0.49 -10.94 -2.27
CA GLU A 395 -0.38 -10.11 -1.07
C GLU A 395 0.38 -10.83 0.05
N SER A 396 0.05 -12.11 0.30
CA SER A 396 0.74 -12.96 1.28
C SER A 396 2.24 -13.12 0.94
N ALA A 397 2.57 -13.32 -0.33
CA ALA A 397 3.95 -13.39 -0.80
C ALA A 397 4.72 -12.07 -0.54
N LEU A 398 4.10 -10.93 -0.78
CA LEU A 398 4.70 -9.62 -0.48
C LEU A 398 4.93 -9.40 1.02
N LEU A 399 4.01 -9.87 1.87
CA LEU A 399 4.17 -9.80 3.32
C LEU A 399 5.37 -10.63 3.79
N ILE A 400 5.59 -11.82 3.22
CA ILE A 400 6.74 -12.68 3.52
C ILE A 400 8.03 -12.02 3.03
N ILE A 401 8.08 -11.56 1.78
CA ILE A 401 9.27 -10.92 1.18
C ILE A 401 9.68 -9.65 1.96
N GLY A 402 8.69 -8.88 2.43
CA GLY A 402 8.92 -7.66 3.20
C GLY A 402 9.24 -7.89 4.69
N ASN A 403 9.29 -9.14 5.16
CA ASN A 403 9.51 -9.47 6.56
C ASN A 403 10.94 -9.98 6.79
N GLN A 404 11.66 -9.29 7.68
CA GLN A 404 13.06 -9.53 8.00
C GLN A 404 13.31 -10.82 8.78
N THR A 405 12.28 -11.48 9.30
CA THR A 405 12.42 -12.75 10.04
C THR A 405 12.59 -13.96 9.14
N PHE A 406 12.31 -13.83 7.83
CA PHE A 406 12.54 -14.91 6.87
C PHE A 406 13.97 -14.89 6.36
N THR A 407 14.53 -16.09 6.13
CA THR A 407 15.85 -16.23 5.55
C THR A 407 15.85 -15.83 4.08
N LYS A 408 17.02 -15.47 3.55
CA LYS A 408 17.17 -15.13 2.13
C LYS A 408 16.63 -16.23 1.20
N GLN A 409 16.90 -17.50 1.54
CA GLN A 409 16.41 -18.65 0.77
C GLN A 409 14.88 -18.76 0.80
N GLN A 410 14.24 -18.54 1.95
CA GLN A 410 12.77 -18.54 2.08
C GLN A 410 12.14 -17.41 1.26
N ILE A 411 12.76 -16.22 1.25
CA ILE A 411 12.34 -15.06 0.45
C ILE A 411 12.45 -15.37 -1.05
N GLU A 412 13.61 -15.86 -1.51
CA GLU A 412 13.83 -16.22 -2.92
C GLU A 412 12.86 -17.31 -3.40
N THR A 413 12.59 -18.30 -2.54
CA THR A 413 11.61 -19.36 -2.81
C THR A 413 10.20 -18.79 -2.97
N THR A 414 9.80 -17.89 -2.07
CA THR A 414 8.48 -17.23 -2.12
C THR A 414 8.34 -16.32 -3.34
N LEU A 415 9.42 -15.63 -3.73
CA LEU A 415 9.48 -14.84 -4.97
C LEU A 415 9.26 -15.74 -6.19
N MET A 416 9.95 -16.88 -6.26
CA MET A 416 9.78 -17.86 -7.33
C MET A 416 8.32 -18.35 -7.42
N PHE A 417 7.66 -18.58 -6.28
CA PHE A 417 6.25 -18.96 -6.26
C PHE A 417 5.36 -17.87 -6.85
N ALA A 418 5.56 -16.62 -6.43
CA ALA A 418 4.79 -15.48 -6.93
C ALA A 418 4.97 -15.29 -8.45
N GLU A 419 6.20 -15.39 -8.95
CA GLU A 419 6.49 -15.29 -10.38
C GLU A 419 5.90 -16.46 -11.19
N THR A 420 5.93 -17.67 -10.64
CA THR A 420 5.29 -18.85 -11.25
C THR A 420 3.78 -18.66 -11.38
N LEU A 421 3.12 -18.16 -10.34
CA LEU A 421 1.69 -17.87 -10.37
C LEU A 421 1.37 -16.76 -11.38
N LYS A 422 2.12 -15.65 -11.33
CA LYS A 422 1.97 -14.55 -12.28
C LYS A 422 2.07 -15.07 -13.70
N TYR A 423 3.17 -15.76 -14.04
CA TYR A 423 3.39 -16.32 -15.37
C TYR A 423 2.20 -17.16 -15.84
N SER A 424 1.66 -18.04 -14.98
CA SER A 424 0.49 -18.87 -15.30
C SER A 424 -0.77 -18.05 -15.57
N VAL A 425 -1.00 -17.00 -14.77
CA VAL A 425 -2.14 -16.07 -14.94
C VAL A 425 -2.06 -15.28 -16.25
N HIS A 426 -0.86 -14.92 -16.72
CA HIS A 426 -0.70 -14.18 -17.99
C HIS A 426 -1.10 -15.01 -19.22
N ARG A 427 -1.04 -16.34 -19.13
CA ARG A 427 -1.36 -17.23 -20.25
C ARG A 427 -2.85 -17.47 -20.44
N ILE A 428 -3.70 -17.03 -19.50
CA ILE A 428 -5.14 -17.22 -19.57
C ILE A 428 -5.79 -15.99 -20.21
N PRO A 429 -6.69 -16.17 -21.19
CA PRO A 429 -7.46 -15.08 -21.79
C PRO A 429 -8.15 -14.21 -20.72
N ARG A 430 -8.14 -12.89 -20.92
CA ARG A 430 -8.79 -11.90 -20.05
C ARG A 430 -10.06 -11.32 -20.73
N ASN A 431 -11.15 -11.08 -20.01
CA ASN A 431 -12.47 -10.60 -20.46
C ASN A 431 -12.97 -9.61 -19.41
N PHE A 432 -12.28 -8.47 -19.35
CA PHE A 432 -12.63 -7.40 -18.43
C PHE A 432 -13.95 -6.78 -18.89
N ASN A 433 -15.07 -7.28 -18.36
CA ASN A 433 -16.39 -6.64 -18.45
C ASN A 433 -16.67 -5.88 -17.17
#